data_AF-A0AAV0PDC2-F1
#
_entry.id   AF-A0AAV0PDC2-F1
#
_cell.length_a   1.000
_cell.length_b   1.000
_cell.length_c   1.000
_cell.angle_alpha   90.00
_cell.angle_beta   90.00
_cell.angle_gamma   90.00
#
_symmetry.space_group_name_H-M   'P 1'
#
loop_
_entity.id
_entity.type
_entity.pdbx_description
1 polymer ?
#
loop_
_entity_poly.entity_id
_entity_poly.type
_entity_poly.pdbx_seq_one_letter_code
_entity_poly.pdbx_strand_id
1 'polypeptide(L)'
;MQQANVHCAYCDGAYEQVGFPELEIQVHNSWLFFPWHRYYLYFYEKILGKLIGDPTFALPFWNWDNPAGGMQIPAIYADPKSPLYDPLRNPNHQPPTLIDLDYSGEDVTIPAKDQITSKTPTLFLGSPYRTEDEPNPGPGSFESTPHGPVHLWTGDPSQPNGEDMGDFYSAARDPIFFAHHANIDRVWNVWRAFGGMRGDFSSRDWLDASFFFYDENAEPVRVRVRDCLDNRRNMGYVYQDVGNPWVNSKPQLPPTTARKTTDQPVTTIIEPTTSFPAALGSNRMKVEVKRTRKSRSKEEKEKEEEVLVVEGIEYDTQDFVKFDVCVNIDDDEEVTPVSAKLGGCFVNVPHGHKGDEGTKFKSWLRLGVNDLLEQLELEGDDSIMVTLVPRFGGANIDGVSIEFRSN
;
A
#
# COMPACT_ATOMS: atom_id res chain seq x y z
N MET A 1 -19.74 -14.99 -6.78
CA MET A 1 -18.75 -16.04 -7.10
C MET A 1 -17.88 -15.70 -8.30
N GLN A 2 -18.35 -15.67 -9.55
CA GLN A 2 -17.43 -15.44 -10.69
C GLN A 2 -16.68 -14.10 -10.62
N GLN A 3 -17.32 -13.02 -10.15
CA GLN A 3 -16.62 -11.75 -9.92
C GLN A 3 -15.50 -11.91 -8.90
N ALA A 4 -15.75 -12.51 -7.73
CA ALA A 4 -14.70 -12.83 -6.74
C ALA A 4 -13.54 -13.64 -7.33
N ASN A 5 -13.84 -14.61 -8.21
CA ASN A 5 -12.82 -15.41 -8.88
C ASN A 5 -11.94 -14.60 -9.86
N VAL A 6 -12.40 -13.44 -10.34
CA VAL A 6 -11.55 -12.53 -11.15
C VAL A 6 -10.39 -12.03 -10.31
N HIS A 7 -10.63 -11.63 -9.06
CA HIS A 7 -9.57 -11.22 -8.15
C HIS A 7 -8.59 -12.37 -7.92
N CYS A 8 -9.08 -13.52 -7.47
CA CYS A 8 -8.25 -14.70 -7.26
C CYS A 8 -7.39 -15.05 -8.49
N ALA A 9 -7.96 -15.02 -9.70
CA ALA A 9 -7.23 -15.40 -10.90
C ALA A 9 -6.06 -14.46 -11.25
N TYR A 10 -6.18 -13.16 -10.98
CA TYR A 10 -5.12 -12.18 -11.26
C TYR A 10 -4.12 -12.02 -10.12
N CYS A 11 -4.42 -12.56 -8.93
CA CYS A 11 -3.65 -12.33 -7.71
C CYS A 11 -2.99 -13.61 -7.17
N ASP A 12 -3.49 -14.79 -7.56
CA ASP A 12 -3.03 -16.09 -7.05
C ASP A 12 -2.46 -16.99 -8.16
N GLY A 13 -1.70 -16.40 -9.10
CA GLY A 13 -0.91 -17.17 -10.07
C GLY A 13 -1.67 -17.93 -11.16
N ALA A 14 -2.97 -17.65 -11.37
CA ALA A 14 -3.76 -18.42 -12.35
C ALA A 14 -3.39 -18.11 -13.81
N TYR A 15 -2.83 -16.93 -14.07
CA TYR A 15 -2.39 -16.51 -15.41
C TYR A 15 -0.88 -16.45 -15.53
N GLU A 16 -0.37 -16.98 -16.65
CA GLU A 16 1.03 -16.88 -17.05
C GLU A 16 1.23 -15.71 -18.01
N GLN A 17 2.45 -15.18 -18.05
CA GLN A 17 2.85 -14.22 -19.06
C GLN A 17 2.99 -14.94 -20.41
N VAL A 18 2.28 -14.47 -21.43
CA VAL A 18 2.30 -15.10 -22.77
C VAL A 18 3.73 -15.10 -23.33
N GLY A 19 4.29 -16.29 -23.59
CA GLY A 19 5.66 -16.48 -24.04
C GLY A 19 6.66 -16.82 -22.93
N PHE A 20 6.25 -16.71 -21.66
CA PHE A 20 7.05 -16.95 -20.46
C PHE A 20 6.22 -17.76 -19.44
N PRO A 21 5.98 -19.06 -19.69
CA PRO A 21 5.04 -19.87 -18.90
C PRO A 21 5.47 -20.10 -17.43
N GLU A 22 6.75 -19.90 -17.13
CA GLU A 22 7.29 -19.96 -15.77
C GLU A 22 7.08 -18.65 -14.99
N LEU A 23 6.65 -17.58 -15.67
CA LEU A 23 6.37 -16.28 -15.06
C LEU A 23 4.86 -16.06 -14.97
N GLU A 24 4.40 -15.82 -13.76
CA GLU A 24 3.00 -15.50 -13.49
C GLU A 24 2.72 -14.01 -13.76
N ILE A 25 1.45 -13.70 -14.01
CA ILE A 25 0.94 -12.34 -13.96
C ILE A 25 0.52 -12.05 -12.52
N GLN A 26 1.10 -11.00 -11.94
CA GLN A 26 0.69 -10.46 -10.64
C GLN A 26 0.35 -8.98 -10.78
N VAL A 27 -0.90 -8.61 -10.44
CA VAL A 27 -1.36 -7.22 -10.52
C VAL A 27 -1.04 -6.42 -9.26
N HIS A 28 -0.77 -7.12 -8.15
CA HIS A 28 -0.29 -6.55 -6.90
C HIS A 28 1.23 -6.27 -6.94
N ASN A 29 1.69 -5.55 -5.92
CA ASN A 29 3.07 -5.16 -5.65
C ASN A 29 3.75 -4.51 -6.86
N SER A 30 2.98 -3.74 -7.64
CA SER A 30 3.45 -3.14 -8.90
C SER A 30 2.60 -1.94 -9.31
N TRP A 31 3.07 -1.21 -10.32
CA TRP A 31 2.34 -0.11 -10.96
C TRP A 31 0.98 -0.50 -11.60
N LEU A 32 0.63 -1.79 -11.67
CA LEU A 32 -0.64 -2.27 -12.23
C LEU A 32 -1.77 -2.29 -11.20
N PHE A 33 -1.46 -2.18 -9.90
CA PHE A 33 -2.41 -2.27 -8.80
C PHE A 33 -3.61 -1.34 -9.00
N PHE A 34 -3.37 -0.03 -9.10
CA PHE A 34 -4.43 0.97 -9.26
C PHE A 34 -5.27 0.81 -10.55
N PRO A 35 -4.68 0.77 -11.76
CA PRO A 35 -5.49 0.69 -12.97
C PRO A 35 -6.23 -0.63 -13.13
N TRP A 36 -5.68 -1.75 -12.65
CA TRP A 36 -6.39 -3.03 -12.69
C TRP A 36 -7.62 -3.00 -11.78
N HIS A 37 -7.47 -2.55 -10.52
CA HIS A 37 -8.59 -2.45 -9.58
C HIS A 37 -9.66 -1.44 -10.04
N ARG A 38 -9.25 -0.33 -10.66
CA ARG A 38 -10.19 0.62 -11.29
C ARG A 38 -11.07 -0.04 -12.35
N TYR A 39 -10.50 -0.86 -13.23
CA TYR A 39 -11.28 -1.59 -14.22
C TYR A 39 -12.14 -2.69 -13.60
N TYR A 40 -11.63 -3.36 -12.58
CA TYR A 40 -12.39 -4.38 -11.87
C TYR A 40 -13.66 -3.79 -11.24
N LEU A 41 -13.53 -2.67 -10.53
CA LEU A 41 -14.65 -1.91 -9.98
C LEU A 41 -15.59 -1.39 -11.07
N TYR A 42 -15.05 -0.86 -12.17
CA TYR A 42 -15.85 -0.33 -13.27
C TYR A 42 -16.81 -1.38 -13.83
N PHE A 43 -16.32 -2.56 -14.22
CA PHE A 43 -17.21 -3.60 -14.75
C PHE A 43 -18.13 -4.16 -13.67
N TYR A 44 -17.66 -4.28 -12.42
CA TYR A 44 -18.51 -4.70 -11.30
C TYR A 44 -19.69 -3.74 -11.07
N GLU A 45 -19.46 -2.43 -11.06
CA GLU A 45 -20.49 -1.39 -10.94
C GLU A 45 -21.49 -1.45 -12.09
N LYS A 46 -21.00 -1.58 -13.33
CA LYS A 46 -21.82 -1.69 -14.54
C LYS A 46 -22.71 -2.92 -14.53
N ILE A 47 -22.17 -4.07 -14.10
CA ILE A 47 -22.92 -5.33 -13.93
C ILE A 47 -24.04 -5.14 -12.90
N LEU A 48 -23.73 -4.56 -11.73
CA LEU A 48 -24.74 -4.30 -10.69
C LEU A 48 -25.87 -3.40 -11.20
N GLY A 49 -25.53 -2.28 -11.84
CA GLY A 49 -26.52 -1.36 -12.42
C GLY A 49 -27.40 -2.05 -13.47
N LYS A 50 -26.81 -2.88 -14.33
CA LYS A 50 -27.54 -3.68 -15.32
C LYS A 50 -28.54 -4.64 -14.68
N LEU A 51 -28.13 -5.34 -13.62
CA LEU A 51 -28.97 -6.34 -12.94
C LEU A 51 -30.23 -5.75 -12.32
N ILE A 52 -30.18 -4.49 -11.86
CA ILE A 52 -31.31 -3.80 -11.25
C ILE A 52 -32.04 -2.83 -12.20
N GLY A 53 -31.56 -2.70 -13.45
CA GLY A 53 -32.12 -1.77 -14.43
C GLY A 53 -31.86 -0.29 -14.12
N ASP A 54 -30.79 0.01 -13.39
CA ASP A 54 -30.38 1.37 -13.03
C ASP A 54 -29.05 1.72 -13.72
N PRO A 55 -29.07 2.49 -14.81
CA PRO A 55 -27.85 2.90 -15.50
C PRO A 55 -27.04 3.97 -14.73
N THR A 56 -27.56 4.46 -13.61
CA THR A 56 -26.95 5.48 -12.75
C THR A 56 -26.48 4.91 -11.41
N PHE A 57 -26.61 3.60 -11.20
CA PHE A 57 -26.09 2.92 -10.02
C PHE A 57 -24.60 3.25 -9.84
N ALA A 58 -24.22 3.56 -8.61
CA ALA A 58 -22.85 3.83 -8.22
C ALA A 58 -22.49 3.04 -6.97
N LEU A 59 -21.28 2.47 -6.95
CA LEU A 59 -20.74 1.78 -5.79
C LEU A 59 -20.49 2.77 -4.64
N PRO A 60 -20.79 2.39 -3.38
CA PRO A 60 -20.31 3.14 -2.24
C PRO A 60 -18.79 2.95 -2.09
N PHE A 61 -18.14 3.93 -1.47
CA PHE A 61 -16.76 3.79 -1.00
C PHE A 61 -16.75 3.77 0.53
N TRP A 62 -15.95 2.87 1.13
CA TRP A 62 -15.73 2.86 2.56
C TRP A 62 -14.78 4.00 2.91
N ASN A 63 -15.34 5.09 3.45
CA ASN A 63 -14.65 6.35 3.75
C ASN A 63 -13.75 6.27 5.00
N TRP A 64 -12.94 5.21 5.13
CA TRP A 64 -12.09 4.94 6.29
C TRP A 64 -11.00 5.99 6.52
N ASP A 65 -10.77 6.90 5.56
CA ASP A 65 -9.90 8.05 5.70
C ASP A 65 -10.59 9.25 6.39
N ASN A 66 -11.90 9.20 6.63
CA ASN A 66 -12.63 10.28 7.28
C ASN A 66 -13.10 9.92 8.71
N PRO A 67 -12.54 10.56 9.76
CA PRO A 67 -12.93 10.30 11.14
C PRO A 67 -14.37 10.71 11.47
N ALA A 68 -15.03 11.51 10.62
CA ALA A 68 -16.44 11.88 10.77
C ALA A 68 -17.38 10.73 10.33
N GLY A 69 -17.20 9.55 10.92
CA GLY A 69 -18.11 8.41 10.78
C GLY A 69 -17.76 7.40 9.67
N GLY A 70 -16.63 7.57 8.98
CA GLY A 70 -16.21 6.63 7.92
C GLY A 70 -15.29 5.51 8.38
N MET A 71 -14.73 5.58 9.58
CA MET A 71 -13.74 4.63 10.11
C MET A 71 -14.33 3.33 10.69
N GLN A 72 -15.64 3.21 10.86
CA GLN A 72 -16.27 1.94 11.25
C GLN A 72 -16.62 1.15 10.00
N ILE A 73 -16.75 -0.18 10.12
CA ILE A 73 -17.46 -0.98 9.10
C ILE A 73 -18.83 -0.31 8.87
N PRO A 74 -19.19 0.11 7.64
CA PRO A 74 -20.45 0.81 7.44
C PRO A 74 -21.63 -0.11 7.79
N ALA A 75 -22.66 0.46 8.43
CA ALA A 75 -23.78 -0.32 8.97
C ALA A 75 -24.47 -1.23 7.93
N ILE A 76 -24.48 -0.83 6.65
CA ILE A 76 -25.05 -1.62 5.55
C ILE A 76 -24.31 -2.95 5.32
N TYR A 77 -23.03 -3.03 5.67
CA TYR A 77 -22.23 -4.25 5.63
C TYR A 77 -22.31 -5.03 6.95
N ALA A 78 -22.46 -4.35 8.09
CA ALA A 78 -22.46 -4.98 9.41
C ALA A 78 -23.79 -5.66 9.80
N ASP A 79 -24.91 -5.33 9.16
CA ASP A 79 -26.22 -5.94 9.46
C ASP A 79 -26.27 -7.40 8.93
N PRO A 80 -26.40 -8.43 9.79
CA PRO A 80 -26.46 -9.84 9.36
C PRO A 80 -27.63 -10.20 8.44
N LYS A 81 -28.62 -9.31 8.28
CA LYS A 81 -29.75 -9.47 7.36
C LYS A 81 -29.50 -8.83 5.99
N SER A 82 -28.44 -8.03 5.85
CA SER A 82 -28.06 -7.39 4.61
C SER A 82 -27.49 -8.40 3.62
N PRO A 83 -27.78 -8.28 2.31
CA PRO A 83 -27.08 -9.06 1.28
C PRO A 83 -25.60 -8.68 1.15
N LEU A 84 -25.17 -7.60 1.81
CA LEU A 84 -23.79 -7.14 1.87
C LEU A 84 -23.03 -7.70 3.09
N TYR A 85 -23.70 -8.47 3.94
CA TYR A 85 -23.07 -9.09 5.10
C TYR A 85 -22.21 -10.28 4.70
N ASP A 86 -21.10 -10.41 5.41
CA ASP A 86 -20.23 -11.56 5.36
C ASP A 86 -19.97 -12.05 6.80
N PRO A 87 -20.25 -13.33 7.12
CA PRO A 87 -19.93 -13.89 8.43
C PRO A 87 -18.43 -14.11 8.66
N LEU A 88 -17.61 -14.14 7.60
CA LEU A 88 -16.15 -14.37 7.65
C LEU A 88 -15.40 -13.04 7.78
N ARG A 89 -15.76 -12.27 8.81
CA ARG A 89 -15.06 -11.04 9.22
C ARG A 89 -14.63 -11.17 10.67
N ASN A 90 -13.58 -10.44 11.05
CA ASN A 90 -13.13 -10.43 12.44
C ASN A 90 -14.28 -10.02 13.40
N PRO A 91 -14.69 -10.90 14.35
CA PRO A 91 -15.80 -10.60 15.25
C PRO A 91 -15.48 -9.48 16.25
N ASN A 92 -14.21 -9.20 16.53
CA ASN A 92 -13.78 -8.12 17.43
C ASN A 92 -13.81 -6.74 16.75
N HIS A 93 -13.88 -6.71 15.43
CA HIS A 93 -13.82 -5.51 14.60
C HIS A 93 -15.19 -5.05 14.07
N GLN A 94 -16.27 -5.65 14.56
CA GLN A 94 -17.62 -5.17 14.26
C GLN A 94 -17.84 -3.77 14.88
N PRO A 95 -18.75 -2.95 14.32
CA PRO A 95 -19.07 -1.65 14.90
C PRO A 95 -19.46 -1.76 16.39
N PRO A 96 -19.02 -0.82 17.24
CA PRO A 96 -18.48 0.50 16.90
C PRO A 96 -16.95 0.58 16.76
N THR A 97 -16.24 -0.55 16.64
CA THR A 97 -14.77 -0.56 16.51
C THR A 97 -14.32 0.26 15.30
N LEU A 98 -13.32 1.12 15.52
CA LEU A 98 -12.70 1.92 14.45
C LEU A 98 -11.61 1.09 13.78
N ILE A 99 -11.53 1.22 12.46
CA ILE A 99 -10.47 0.60 11.67
C ILE A 99 -9.10 1.13 12.09
N ASP A 100 -8.16 0.20 12.23
CA ASP A 100 -6.75 0.53 12.35
C ASP A 100 -6.10 0.49 10.97
N LEU A 101 -5.75 1.66 10.45
CA LEU A 101 -5.16 1.82 9.12
C LEU A 101 -3.69 1.39 9.07
N ASP A 102 -3.07 1.08 10.20
CA ASP A 102 -1.73 0.53 10.31
C ASP A 102 -1.72 -0.79 11.11
N TYR A 103 -2.85 -1.51 11.08
CA TYR A 103 -3.06 -2.78 11.78
C TYR A 103 -1.91 -3.76 11.57
N SER A 104 -1.47 -4.36 12.67
CA SER A 104 -0.37 -5.32 12.70
C SER A 104 -0.71 -6.62 13.44
N GLY A 105 -2.00 -6.98 13.51
CA GLY A 105 -2.48 -8.16 14.24
C GLY A 105 -2.78 -7.92 15.72
N GLU A 106 -2.59 -6.70 16.22
CA GLU A 106 -2.92 -6.30 17.60
C GLU A 106 -3.88 -5.11 17.59
N ASP A 107 -4.89 -5.16 18.47
CA ASP A 107 -5.95 -4.15 18.51
C ASP A 107 -5.47 -2.93 19.30
N VAL A 108 -5.04 -1.90 18.59
CA VAL A 108 -4.64 -0.61 19.16
C VAL A 108 -5.53 0.51 18.61
N THR A 109 -6.02 1.39 19.50
CA THR A 109 -6.83 2.55 19.09
C THR A 109 -5.90 3.72 18.78
N ILE A 110 -5.76 4.09 17.50
CA ILE A 110 -4.76 5.07 17.08
C ILE A 110 -5.40 6.19 16.25
N PRO A 111 -5.01 7.46 16.45
CA PRO A 111 -5.50 8.58 15.63
C PRO A 111 -5.10 8.43 14.15
N ALA A 112 -5.92 8.99 13.26
CA ALA A 112 -5.59 9.07 11.85
C ALA A 112 -4.30 9.88 11.61
N LYS A 113 -3.39 9.31 10.81
CA LYS A 113 -2.17 9.97 10.28
C LYS A 113 -2.41 10.51 8.87
N ASP A 114 -1.58 11.47 8.44
CA ASP A 114 -1.47 11.84 7.03
C ASP A 114 -1.04 10.63 6.18
N GLN A 115 -1.89 10.25 5.23
CA GLN A 115 -1.70 9.05 4.43
C GLN A 115 -0.98 9.33 3.11
N ILE A 116 -0.97 10.58 2.62
CA ILE A 116 -0.32 10.92 1.35
C ILE A 116 1.01 11.63 1.59
N THR A 117 2.06 10.84 1.77
CA THR A 117 3.44 11.33 1.77
C THR A 117 4.12 11.18 0.39
N SER A 118 3.67 10.23 -0.44
CA SER A 118 4.25 9.95 -1.75
C SER A 118 4.09 11.09 -2.75
N LYS A 119 5.20 11.52 -3.35
CA LYS A 119 5.26 12.66 -4.28
C LYS A 119 5.45 12.29 -5.74
N THR A 120 5.91 11.07 -6.04
CA THR A 120 6.19 10.61 -7.42
C THR A 120 5.32 9.42 -7.79
N PRO A 121 5.13 9.11 -9.09
CA PRO A 121 4.31 7.98 -9.52
C PRO A 121 4.83 6.65 -8.98
N THR A 122 6.13 6.42 -8.99
CA THR A 122 6.74 5.19 -8.45
C THR A 122 6.46 5.01 -6.96
N LEU A 123 6.48 6.09 -6.17
CA LEU A 123 6.22 6.02 -4.73
C LEU A 123 4.74 5.80 -4.40
N PHE A 124 3.83 6.18 -5.29
CA PHE A 124 2.38 6.08 -5.04
C PHE A 124 1.75 4.88 -5.73
N LEU A 125 2.00 4.70 -7.03
CA LEU A 125 1.42 3.66 -7.86
C LEU A 125 2.17 2.33 -7.77
N GLY A 126 3.46 2.35 -7.38
CA GLY A 126 4.30 1.16 -7.31
C GLY A 126 5.32 1.07 -8.44
N SER A 127 6.09 -0.02 -8.40
CA SER A 127 7.27 -0.19 -9.26
C SER A 127 6.91 -0.71 -10.65
N PRO A 128 7.71 -0.38 -11.68
CA PRO A 128 7.52 -0.92 -13.02
C PRO A 128 7.46 -2.44 -13.06
N TYR A 129 6.49 -2.97 -13.81
CA TYR A 129 6.29 -4.39 -14.06
C TYR A 129 5.90 -4.62 -15.52
N ARG A 130 6.70 -5.40 -16.24
CA ARG A 130 6.60 -5.65 -17.67
C ARG A 130 6.58 -7.15 -17.93
N THR A 131 6.27 -7.52 -19.17
CA THR A 131 6.55 -8.89 -19.64
C THR A 131 8.03 -9.20 -19.42
N GLU A 132 8.34 -10.43 -19.01
CA GLU A 132 9.67 -10.93 -18.62
C GLU A 132 10.12 -10.55 -17.20
N ASP A 133 9.46 -9.61 -16.54
CA ASP A 133 9.78 -9.28 -15.15
C ASP A 133 9.22 -10.36 -14.21
N GLU A 134 9.97 -10.64 -13.14
CA GLU A 134 9.49 -11.38 -11.97
C GLU A 134 8.36 -10.60 -11.28
N PRO A 135 7.37 -11.28 -10.66
CA PRO A 135 6.30 -10.61 -9.94
C PRO A 135 6.84 -9.92 -8.68
N ASN A 136 6.01 -9.04 -8.11
CA ASN A 136 6.30 -8.28 -6.89
C ASN A 136 7.50 -7.30 -6.95
N PRO A 137 7.67 -6.48 -8.01
CA PRO A 137 8.81 -5.55 -8.11
C PRO A 137 8.83 -4.43 -7.06
N GLY A 138 7.71 -4.17 -6.39
CA GLY A 138 7.63 -3.31 -5.21
C GLY A 138 6.34 -2.51 -5.18
N PRO A 139 5.54 -2.59 -4.09
CA PRO A 139 4.25 -1.92 -3.98
C PRO A 139 4.37 -0.39 -3.95
N GLY A 140 3.28 0.27 -4.32
CA GLY A 140 3.09 1.69 -4.04
C GLY A 140 2.76 1.92 -2.56
N SER A 141 2.88 3.17 -2.09
CA SER A 141 2.64 3.48 -0.68
C SER A 141 1.26 3.04 -0.19
N PHE A 142 0.21 3.32 -0.98
CA PHE A 142 -1.17 3.02 -0.61
C PHE A 142 -1.55 1.56 -0.75
N GLU A 143 -0.83 0.79 -1.56
CA GLU A 143 -0.98 -0.67 -1.63
C GLU A 143 -0.42 -1.34 -0.37
N SER A 144 0.69 -0.82 0.18
CA SER A 144 1.19 -1.24 1.49
C SER A 144 0.26 -0.77 2.61
N THR A 145 0.20 0.54 2.86
CA THR A 145 -0.57 1.14 3.95
C THR A 145 -1.36 2.31 3.40
N PRO A 146 -2.71 2.29 3.47
CA PRO A 146 -3.51 1.49 4.39
C PRO A 146 -4.17 0.24 3.80
N HIS A 147 -4.05 -0.03 2.49
CA HIS A 147 -4.73 -1.18 1.84
C HIS A 147 -4.48 -2.52 2.55
N GLY A 148 -3.21 -2.93 2.70
CA GLY A 148 -2.88 -4.21 3.34
C GLY A 148 -3.44 -4.35 4.77
N PRO A 149 -3.25 -3.35 5.66
CA PRO A 149 -3.87 -3.34 6.97
C PRO A 149 -5.40 -3.45 6.97
N VAL A 150 -6.12 -2.78 6.04
CA VAL A 150 -7.58 -2.90 5.97
C VAL A 150 -8.01 -4.33 5.63
N HIS A 151 -7.29 -5.02 4.73
CA HIS A 151 -7.51 -6.43 4.42
C HIS A 151 -7.40 -7.30 5.66
N LEU A 152 -6.25 -7.24 6.34
CA LEU A 152 -6.01 -8.05 7.53
C LEU A 152 -6.95 -7.71 8.70
N TRP A 153 -7.24 -6.42 8.91
CA TRP A 153 -8.16 -5.98 9.96
C TRP A 153 -9.57 -6.51 9.70
N THR A 154 -10.01 -6.62 8.45
CA THR A 154 -11.38 -7.04 8.14
C THR A 154 -11.56 -8.56 8.16
N GLY A 155 -10.57 -9.33 7.67
CA GLY A 155 -10.62 -10.80 7.58
C GLY A 155 -10.79 -11.50 8.93
N ASP A 156 -11.44 -12.66 8.96
CA ASP A 156 -11.64 -13.43 10.20
C ASP A 156 -10.37 -14.22 10.57
N PRO A 157 -9.65 -13.85 11.64
CA PRO A 157 -8.42 -14.53 12.03
C PRO A 157 -8.64 -15.97 12.54
N SER A 158 -9.90 -16.40 12.71
CA SER A 158 -10.23 -17.79 13.06
C SER A 158 -10.32 -18.72 11.85
N GLN A 159 -10.32 -18.17 10.62
CA GLN A 159 -10.28 -18.95 9.39
C GLN A 159 -8.84 -19.38 9.05
N PRO A 160 -8.64 -20.47 8.29
CA PRO A 160 -7.31 -21.03 8.03
C PRO A 160 -6.31 -20.04 7.42
N ASN A 161 -6.77 -19.11 6.58
CA ASN A 161 -5.93 -18.13 5.90
C ASN A 161 -6.39 -16.67 6.17
N GLY A 162 -7.28 -16.45 7.14
CA GLY A 162 -7.83 -15.12 7.43
C GLY A 162 -9.00 -14.71 6.52
N GLU A 163 -9.70 -15.69 5.93
CA GLU A 163 -10.83 -15.46 5.02
C GLU A 163 -11.93 -14.55 5.63
N ASP A 164 -12.69 -13.80 4.83
CA ASP A 164 -12.50 -13.63 3.39
C ASP A 164 -11.50 -12.49 3.09
N MET A 165 -11.65 -11.31 3.72
CA MET A 165 -10.82 -10.13 3.39
C MET A 165 -9.31 -10.26 3.66
N GLY A 166 -8.88 -11.19 4.51
CA GLY A 166 -7.47 -11.31 4.93
C GLY A 166 -6.54 -11.98 3.92
N ASP A 167 -7.07 -12.53 2.82
CA ASP A 167 -6.28 -13.22 1.79
C ASP A 167 -6.82 -12.89 0.38
N PHE A 168 -5.95 -12.61 -0.59
CA PHE A 168 -6.36 -12.23 -1.94
C PHE A 168 -7.20 -13.29 -2.66
N TYR A 169 -7.02 -14.59 -2.39
CA TYR A 169 -7.79 -15.64 -3.08
C TYR A 169 -9.29 -15.59 -2.71
N SER A 170 -9.60 -15.00 -1.55
CA SER A 170 -10.94 -14.98 -0.95
C SER A 170 -11.50 -13.58 -0.75
N ALA A 171 -10.68 -12.53 -0.72
CA ALA A 171 -11.09 -11.17 -0.34
C ALA A 171 -12.33 -10.65 -1.06
N ALA A 172 -12.40 -10.82 -2.39
CA ALA A 172 -13.52 -10.34 -3.19
C ALA A 172 -14.82 -11.16 -3.04
N ARG A 173 -14.85 -12.18 -2.18
CA ARG A 173 -16.08 -12.88 -1.78
C ARG A 173 -16.90 -12.04 -0.80
N ASP A 174 -16.23 -11.22 0.01
CA ASP A 174 -16.86 -10.25 0.89
C ASP A 174 -17.29 -9.00 0.10
N PRO A 175 -18.58 -8.61 0.12
CA PRO A 175 -19.06 -7.39 -0.55
C PRO A 175 -18.36 -6.09 -0.13
N ILE A 176 -17.76 -6.03 1.07
CA ILE A 176 -17.04 -4.83 1.55
C ILE A 176 -15.72 -4.59 0.80
N PHE A 177 -15.15 -5.63 0.18
CA PHE A 177 -13.98 -5.54 -0.69
C PHE A 177 -14.13 -4.43 -1.73
N PHE A 178 -15.28 -4.42 -2.41
CA PHE A 178 -15.54 -3.45 -3.47
C PHE A 178 -15.67 -2.02 -2.93
N ALA A 179 -16.17 -1.84 -1.70
CA ALA A 179 -16.22 -0.53 -1.06
C ALA A 179 -14.85 -0.07 -0.57
N HIS A 180 -14.02 -0.99 -0.06
CA HIS A 180 -12.63 -0.71 0.29
C HIS A 180 -11.84 -0.23 -0.94
N HIS A 181 -11.87 -1.02 -2.02
CA HIS A 181 -11.16 -0.66 -3.25
C HIS A 181 -11.74 0.57 -3.95
N ALA A 182 -13.04 0.87 -3.81
CA ALA A 182 -13.59 2.13 -4.28
C ALA A 182 -12.96 3.34 -3.54
N ASN A 183 -12.62 3.22 -2.25
CA ASN A 183 -11.89 4.30 -1.58
C ASN A 183 -10.41 4.36 -1.98
N ILE A 184 -9.77 3.21 -2.24
CA ILE A 184 -8.42 3.17 -2.83
C ILE A 184 -8.40 3.88 -4.19
N ASP A 185 -9.37 3.57 -5.07
CA ASP A 185 -9.53 4.21 -6.37
C ASP A 185 -9.81 5.73 -6.26
N ARG A 186 -10.64 6.13 -5.28
CA ARG A 186 -10.87 7.54 -4.94
C ARG A 186 -9.58 8.25 -4.58
N VAL A 187 -8.74 7.64 -3.76
CA VAL A 187 -7.48 8.22 -3.29
C VAL A 187 -6.50 8.50 -4.44
N TRP A 188 -6.50 7.71 -5.51
CA TRP A 188 -5.68 8.01 -6.69
C TRP A 188 -6.08 9.35 -7.33
N ASN A 189 -7.37 9.67 -7.38
CA ASN A 189 -7.84 10.97 -7.86
C ASN A 189 -7.45 12.11 -6.91
N VAL A 190 -7.54 11.88 -5.61
CA VAL A 190 -7.12 12.85 -4.58
C VAL A 190 -5.61 13.11 -4.67
N TRP A 191 -4.80 12.07 -4.82
CA TRP A 191 -3.35 12.15 -4.96
C TRP A 191 -2.91 13.02 -6.14
N ARG A 192 -3.51 12.81 -7.32
CA ARG A 192 -3.22 13.63 -8.52
C ARG A 192 -3.62 15.09 -8.35
N ALA A 193 -4.68 15.38 -7.59
CA ALA A 193 -5.16 16.74 -7.37
C ALA A 193 -4.18 17.62 -6.59
N PHE A 194 -3.21 17.04 -5.88
CA PHE A 194 -2.14 17.79 -5.21
C PHE A 194 -1.11 18.40 -6.16
N GLY A 195 -1.02 17.96 -7.41
CA GLY A 195 -0.05 18.44 -8.38
C GLY A 195 1.41 18.19 -7.99
N GLY A 196 2.32 18.98 -8.57
CA GLY A 196 3.76 18.75 -8.47
C GLY A 196 4.19 17.53 -9.28
N MET A 197 5.01 16.65 -8.69
CA MET A 197 5.43 15.38 -9.31
C MET A 197 4.34 14.28 -9.25
N ARG A 198 3.15 14.58 -8.71
CA ARG A 198 2.05 13.62 -8.55
C ARG A 198 1.24 13.47 -9.83
N GLY A 199 1.81 12.76 -10.80
CA GLY A 199 1.18 12.45 -12.08
C GLY A 199 1.13 10.94 -12.37
N ASP A 200 0.50 10.57 -13.47
CA ASP A 200 0.53 9.18 -13.92
C ASP A 200 1.83 8.90 -14.71
N PHE A 201 2.23 7.63 -14.82
CA PHE A 201 3.38 7.27 -15.64
C PHE A 201 3.15 7.63 -17.11
N SER A 202 4.18 8.18 -17.74
CA SER A 202 4.19 8.48 -19.19
C SER A 202 4.71 7.32 -20.04
N SER A 203 5.23 6.26 -19.41
CA SER A 203 5.80 5.10 -20.10
C SER A 203 4.74 4.38 -20.93
N ARG A 204 5.10 4.02 -22.16
CA ARG A 204 4.25 3.17 -23.01
C ARG A 204 4.04 1.79 -22.41
N ASP A 205 5.01 1.23 -21.70
CA ASP A 205 4.87 -0.08 -21.08
C ASP A 205 3.68 -0.11 -20.11
N TRP A 206 3.52 0.96 -19.33
CA TRP A 206 2.41 1.11 -18.40
C TRP A 206 1.11 1.49 -19.13
N LEU A 207 1.14 2.51 -20.00
CA LEU A 207 -0.04 3.00 -20.71
C LEU A 207 -0.67 1.95 -21.67
N ASP A 208 0.15 1.02 -22.16
CA ASP A 208 -0.25 0.00 -23.13
C ASP A 208 -0.52 -1.35 -22.47
N ALA A 209 -0.18 -1.51 -21.18
CA ALA A 209 -0.58 -2.65 -20.38
C ALA A 209 -2.10 -2.85 -20.49
N SER A 210 -2.51 -4.09 -20.66
CA SER A 210 -3.89 -4.43 -20.97
C SER A 210 -4.39 -5.58 -20.11
N PHE A 211 -5.66 -5.48 -19.73
CA PHE A 211 -6.34 -6.48 -18.92
C PHE A 211 -7.57 -7.00 -19.66
N PHE A 212 -8.11 -8.10 -19.15
CA PHE A 212 -9.30 -8.73 -19.69
C PHE A 212 -10.37 -8.85 -18.60
N PHE A 213 -11.58 -8.39 -18.91
CA PHE A 213 -12.75 -8.48 -18.06
C PHE A 213 -13.98 -8.89 -18.88
N TYR A 214 -15.01 -9.37 -18.22
CA TYR A 214 -16.34 -9.49 -18.81
C TYR A 214 -17.17 -8.25 -18.46
N ASP A 215 -17.86 -7.68 -19.44
CA ASP A 215 -18.76 -6.54 -19.24
C ASP A 215 -20.15 -6.94 -18.71
N GLU A 216 -21.05 -5.97 -18.57
CA GLU A 216 -22.43 -6.21 -18.13
C GLU A 216 -23.29 -7.04 -19.10
N ASN A 217 -22.80 -7.30 -20.31
CA ASN A 217 -23.44 -8.16 -21.32
C ASN A 217 -22.80 -9.55 -21.39
N ALA A 218 -21.87 -9.85 -20.45
CA ALA A 218 -21.04 -11.05 -20.47
C ALA A 218 -20.17 -11.16 -21.73
N GLU A 219 -19.82 -10.02 -22.33
CA GLU A 219 -18.88 -9.97 -23.45
C GLU A 219 -17.45 -9.78 -22.95
N PRO A 220 -16.49 -10.49 -23.54
CA PRO A 220 -15.08 -10.36 -23.19
C PRO A 220 -14.50 -9.03 -23.73
N VAL A 221 -14.00 -8.18 -22.84
CA VAL A 221 -13.45 -6.86 -23.16
C VAL A 221 -11.98 -6.78 -22.77
N ARG A 222 -11.15 -6.38 -23.73
CA ARG A 222 -9.76 -5.99 -23.47
C ARG A 222 -9.70 -4.48 -23.22
N VAL A 223 -9.14 -4.10 -22.09
CA VAL A 223 -8.97 -2.70 -21.67
C VAL A 223 -7.50 -2.34 -21.57
N ARG A 224 -7.16 -1.04 -21.62
CA ARG A 224 -5.78 -0.55 -21.47
C ARG A 224 -5.70 0.49 -20.38
N VAL A 225 -4.60 0.50 -19.64
CA VAL A 225 -4.36 1.47 -18.55
C VAL A 225 -4.61 2.91 -18.97
N ARG A 226 -4.12 3.32 -20.15
CA ARG A 226 -4.31 4.69 -20.66
C ARG A 226 -5.77 5.16 -20.72
N ASP A 227 -6.72 4.24 -20.86
CA ASP A 227 -8.13 4.57 -21.07
C ASP A 227 -8.87 4.78 -19.74
N CYS A 228 -8.28 4.37 -18.59
CA CYS A 228 -8.86 4.56 -17.25
C CYS A 228 -8.30 5.77 -16.46
N LEU A 229 -7.40 6.55 -17.05
CA LEU A 229 -6.77 7.67 -16.32
C LEU A 229 -7.78 8.78 -15.99
N ASP A 230 -8.76 9.03 -16.84
CA ASP A 230 -9.83 10.01 -16.59
C ASP A 230 -11.16 9.29 -16.33
N ASN A 231 -11.44 9.00 -15.06
CA ASN A 231 -12.68 8.33 -14.66
C ASN A 231 -13.93 9.12 -15.05
N ARG A 232 -13.87 10.47 -15.03
CA ARG A 232 -15.02 11.30 -15.40
C ARG A 232 -15.32 11.24 -16.89
N ARG A 233 -14.31 11.43 -17.75
CA ARG A 233 -14.50 11.54 -19.20
C ARG A 233 -14.58 10.20 -19.90
N ASN A 234 -13.75 9.24 -19.49
CA ASN A 234 -13.61 7.97 -20.19
C ASN A 234 -14.46 6.85 -19.57
N MET A 235 -14.74 6.93 -18.26
CA MET A 235 -15.43 5.85 -17.53
C MET A 235 -16.81 6.26 -16.98
N GLY A 236 -17.13 7.55 -16.95
CA GLY A 236 -18.47 8.05 -16.63
C GLY A 236 -18.82 8.10 -15.13
N TYR A 237 -17.85 8.03 -14.23
CA TYR A 237 -18.08 8.12 -12.78
C TYR A 237 -17.18 9.15 -12.08
N VAL A 238 -17.63 9.63 -10.93
CA VAL A 238 -16.87 10.47 -10.00
C VAL A 238 -17.26 10.12 -8.57
N TYR A 239 -16.38 10.42 -7.61
CA TYR A 239 -16.70 10.28 -6.19
C TYR A 239 -17.42 11.52 -5.66
N GLN A 240 -18.34 11.31 -4.73
CA GLN A 240 -18.91 12.39 -3.94
C GLN A 240 -17.79 13.11 -3.16
N ASP A 241 -17.80 14.44 -3.20
CA ASP A 241 -16.89 15.24 -2.37
C ASP A 241 -17.34 15.20 -0.91
N VAL A 242 -16.47 14.65 -0.06
CA VAL A 242 -16.67 14.49 1.39
C VAL A 242 -15.55 15.16 2.20
N GLY A 243 -14.70 15.95 1.53
CA GLY A 243 -13.46 16.49 2.11
C GLY A 243 -12.41 15.41 2.39
N ASN A 244 -11.19 15.87 2.69
CA ASN A 244 -10.04 15.02 3.02
C ASN A 244 -9.37 15.57 4.30
N PRO A 245 -9.87 15.23 5.49
CA PRO A 245 -9.43 15.86 6.74
C PRO A 245 -7.97 15.54 7.14
N TRP A 246 -7.40 14.46 6.59
CA TRP A 246 -6.02 14.00 6.83
C TRP A 246 -4.95 14.77 6.06
N VAL A 247 -5.32 15.55 5.04
CA VAL A 247 -4.39 16.27 4.15
C VAL A 247 -3.48 17.27 4.88
N ASN A 248 -3.86 17.68 6.08
CA ASN A 248 -3.08 18.58 6.93
C ASN A 248 -2.67 17.92 8.27
N SER A 249 -2.78 16.60 8.39
CA SER A 249 -2.53 15.84 9.63
C SER A 249 -1.09 15.34 9.73
N LYS A 250 -0.12 16.17 9.35
CA LYS A 250 1.30 15.80 9.48
C LYS A 250 1.62 15.51 10.96
N PRO A 251 2.21 14.36 11.29
CA PRO A 251 2.69 14.08 12.65
C PRO A 251 3.56 15.22 13.17
N GLN A 252 3.41 15.60 14.43
CA GLN A 252 4.25 16.62 15.06
C GLN A 252 5.34 15.97 15.91
N LEU A 253 6.52 16.59 15.93
CA LEU A 253 7.56 16.19 16.89
C LEU A 253 7.10 16.52 18.32
N PRO A 254 7.32 15.62 19.30
CA PRO A 254 7.06 15.93 20.70
C PRO A 254 7.86 17.17 21.14
N PRO A 255 7.30 18.07 21.98
CA PRO A 255 7.91 19.34 22.38
C PRO A 255 9.31 19.28 23.05
N THR A 256 9.83 18.08 23.33
CA THR A 256 11.05 17.85 24.11
C THR A 256 12.19 17.18 23.35
N THR A 257 12.05 16.92 22.05
CA THR A 257 13.19 16.48 21.21
C THR A 257 13.94 17.65 20.60
N ALA A 258 14.28 18.64 21.43
CA ALA A 258 15.42 19.49 21.09
C ALA A 258 16.64 18.56 20.99
N ARG A 259 17.34 18.59 19.86
CA ARG A 259 18.61 17.87 19.61
C ARG A 259 19.40 17.90 20.91
N LYS A 260 19.53 16.76 21.62
CA LYS A 260 20.35 16.72 22.82
C LYS A 260 21.74 17.12 22.33
N THR A 261 22.29 18.20 22.86
CA THR A 261 23.64 18.71 22.59
C THR A 261 24.77 17.74 22.96
N THR A 262 24.45 16.46 23.15
CA THR A 262 25.34 15.32 23.22
C THR A 262 25.42 14.52 21.91
N ASP A 263 24.72 14.94 20.84
CA ASP A 263 25.04 14.54 19.47
C ASP A 263 26.42 15.11 19.13
N GLN A 264 27.45 14.41 19.61
CA GLN A 264 28.76 14.46 19.00
C GLN A 264 28.56 14.35 17.48
N PRO A 265 29.42 14.99 16.65
CA PRO A 265 29.53 14.53 15.27
C PRO A 265 29.65 13.02 15.35
N VAL A 266 28.80 12.25 14.65
CA VAL A 266 28.80 10.79 14.72
C VAL A 266 30.21 10.31 14.32
N THR A 267 31.07 10.24 15.33
CA THR A 267 32.47 9.79 15.34
C THR A 267 32.60 8.63 16.31
N THR A 268 31.53 8.31 17.03
CA THR A 268 31.23 6.92 17.36
C THR A 268 30.85 6.25 16.04
N ILE A 269 31.85 5.60 15.44
CA ILE A 269 31.64 4.54 14.46
C ILE A 269 30.71 3.55 15.16
N ILE A 270 29.39 3.64 14.94
CA ILE A 270 28.52 2.50 15.14
C ILE A 270 28.92 1.60 14.00
N GLU A 271 29.79 0.63 14.28
CA GLU A 271 30.10 -0.39 13.28
C GLU A 271 28.76 -0.89 12.73
N PRO A 272 28.55 -0.94 11.40
CA PRO A 272 27.34 -1.48 10.84
C PRO A 272 27.22 -2.92 11.37
N THR A 273 26.32 -3.13 12.32
CA THR A 273 26.18 -4.40 13.04
C THR A 273 25.56 -5.48 12.16
N THR A 274 25.17 -5.12 10.94
CA THR A 274 24.42 -5.96 10.03
C THR A 274 25.15 -6.06 8.69
N SER A 275 25.71 -7.23 8.43
CA SER A 275 26.11 -7.65 7.09
C SER A 275 24.88 -8.18 6.36
N PHE A 276 24.62 -7.72 5.14
CA PHE A 276 23.53 -8.24 4.33
C PHE A 276 23.96 -9.44 3.45
N PRO A 277 23.03 -10.35 3.10
CA PRO A 277 21.61 -10.37 3.49
C PRO A 277 21.42 -10.70 4.98
N ALA A 278 20.37 -10.16 5.60
CA ALA A 278 20.10 -10.29 7.03
C ALA A 278 18.63 -10.60 7.32
N ALA A 279 18.39 -11.52 8.26
CA ALA A 279 17.05 -11.87 8.70
C ALA A 279 16.45 -10.81 9.62
N LEU A 280 15.32 -10.25 9.23
CA LEU A 280 14.44 -9.42 10.06
C LEU A 280 13.45 -10.36 10.76
N GLY A 281 13.89 -10.92 11.90
CA GLY A 281 13.06 -11.73 12.80
C GLY A 281 12.27 -10.83 13.76
N SER A 282 12.30 -11.15 15.07
CA SER A 282 11.56 -10.39 16.09
C SER A 282 12.28 -9.13 16.61
N ASN A 283 13.56 -8.95 16.27
CA ASN A 283 14.36 -7.83 16.77
C ASN A 283 14.46 -6.70 15.74
N ARG A 284 14.56 -5.46 16.23
CA ARG A 284 14.84 -4.29 15.40
C ARG A 284 16.18 -4.44 14.69
N MET A 285 16.25 -4.02 13.43
CA MET A 285 17.48 -3.97 12.64
C MET A 285 17.86 -2.51 12.42
N LYS A 286 19.08 -2.12 12.84
CA LYS A 286 19.61 -0.76 12.65
C LYS A 286 20.68 -0.75 11.56
N VAL A 287 20.57 0.20 10.65
CA VAL A 287 21.44 0.32 9.47
C VAL A 287 21.81 1.79 9.29
N GLU A 288 23.10 2.10 9.31
CA GLU A 288 23.59 3.41 8.91
C GLU A 288 23.56 3.51 7.37
N VAL A 289 22.81 4.47 6.84
CA VAL A 289 22.67 4.69 5.40
C VAL A 289 23.33 6.00 5.03
N LYS A 290 24.36 5.93 4.19
CA LYS A 290 25.08 7.11 3.71
C LYS A 290 24.27 7.87 2.67
N ARG A 291 24.29 9.19 2.77
CA ARG A 291 23.60 10.09 1.85
C ARG A 291 24.61 10.68 0.87
N THR A 292 24.31 10.61 -0.43
CA THR A 292 25.22 11.13 -1.46
C THR A 292 25.06 12.63 -1.70
N ARG A 293 23.92 13.21 -1.28
CA ARG A 293 23.62 14.65 -1.37
C ARG A 293 22.97 15.12 -0.07
N LYS A 294 23.32 16.32 0.39
CA LYS A 294 22.82 16.94 1.63
C LYS A 294 22.51 18.42 1.41
N SER A 295 21.71 18.99 2.31
CA SER A 295 21.30 20.40 2.29
C SER A 295 20.81 20.88 0.92
N ARG A 296 20.02 20.04 0.25
CA ARG A 296 19.47 20.33 -1.09
C ARG A 296 18.53 21.54 -1.01
N SER A 297 18.60 22.38 -2.04
CA SER A 297 17.70 23.52 -2.18
C SER A 297 16.24 23.07 -2.35
N LYS A 298 15.31 23.99 -2.07
CA LYS A 298 13.88 23.75 -2.30
C LYS A 298 13.59 23.35 -3.75
N GLU A 299 14.27 23.98 -4.70
CA GLU A 299 14.11 23.73 -6.14
C GLU A 299 14.60 22.33 -6.55
N GLU A 300 15.65 21.82 -5.92
CA GLU A 300 16.09 20.43 -6.10
C GLU A 300 15.07 19.44 -5.53
N LYS A 301 14.56 19.69 -4.31
CA LYS A 301 13.56 18.84 -3.65
C LYS A 301 12.21 18.80 -4.39
N GLU A 302 11.85 19.88 -5.10
CA GLU A 302 10.63 19.94 -5.92
C GLU A 302 10.75 19.17 -7.24
N LYS A 303 11.97 18.93 -7.74
CA LYS A 303 12.23 18.20 -9.00
C LYS A 303 12.59 16.74 -8.78
N GLU A 304 13.08 16.41 -7.60
CA GLU A 304 13.65 15.11 -7.30
C GLU A 304 13.48 14.73 -5.82
N GLU A 305 12.85 13.58 -5.59
CA GLU A 305 12.67 13.02 -4.27
C GLU A 305 13.92 12.22 -3.86
N GLU A 306 14.38 12.39 -2.61
CA GLU A 306 15.33 11.46 -2.00
C GLU A 306 14.52 10.29 -1.45
N VAL A 307 14.88 9.09 -1.87
CA VAL A 307 14.11 7.87 -1.66
C VAL A 307 14.95 6.88 -0.88
N LEU A 308 14.45 6.49 0.28
CA LEU A 308 14.97 5.36 1.04
C LEU A 308 14.44 4.07 0.42
N VAL A 309 15.34 3.12 0.14
CA VAL A 309 15.03 1.82 -0.46
C VAL A 309 15.40 0.71 0.51
N VAL A 310 14.44 -0.15 0.83
CA VAL A 310 14.71 -1.45 1.46
C VAL A 310 14.71 -2.50 0.35
N GLU A 311 15.85 -3.15 0.18
CA GLU A 311 16.17 -3.96 -0.99
C GLU A 311 16.00 -5.45 -0.73
N GLY A 312 15.48 -6.17 -1.73
CA GLY A 312 15.43 -7.63 -1.74
C GLY A 312 14.76 -8.22 -0.50
N ILE A 313 13.58 -7.69 -0.18
CA ILE A 313 12.74 -8.16 0.91
C ILE A 313 12.21 -9.53 0.49
N GLU A 314 12.82 -10.60 0.98
CA GLU A 314 12.43 -11.98 0.72
C GLU A 314 11.53 -12.49 1.84
N TYR A 315 10.33 -12.93 1.50
CA TYR A 315 9.30 -13.41 2.42
C TYR A 315 8.47 -14.51 1.76
N ASP A 316 7.74 -15.27 2.58
CA ASP A 316 6.73 -16.21 2.09
C ASP A 316 5.45 -15.43 1.76
N THR A 317 4.94 -15.55 0.54
CA THR A 317 3.75 -14.80 0.11
C THR A 317 2.47 -15.24 0.80
N GLN A 318 2.44 -16.45 1.36
CA GLN A 318 1.31 -16.95 2.15
C GLN A 318 1.30 -16.39 3.58
N ASP A 319 2.40 -15.78 4.03
CA ASP A 319 2.46 -15.12 5.33
C ASP A 319 2.07 -13.64 5.21
N PHE A 320 1.26 -13.16 6.16
CA PHE A 320 1.19 -11.73 6.38
C PHE A 320 2.55 -11.25 6.90
N VAL A 321 3.11 -10.23 6.28
CA VAL A 321 4.40 -9.65 6.70
C VAL A 321 4.25 -8.16 6.85
N LYS A 322 4.58 -7.62 8.02
CA LYS A 322 4.62 -6.17 8.27
C LYS A 322 5.86 -5.79 9.06
N PHE A 323 6.54 -4.76 8.59
CA PHE A 323 7.53 -4.05 9.37
C PHE A 323 7.51 -2.56 9.07
N ASP A 324 7.80 -1.78 10.09
CA ASP A 324 7.85 -0.32 10.00
C ASP A 324 9.29 0.13 9.72
N VAL A 325 9.44 1.24 9.00
CA VAL A 325 10.74 1.85 8.68
C VAL A 325 10.81 3.23 9.32
N CYS A 326 11.71 3.37 10.29
CA CYS A 326 11.90 4.59 11.05
C CYS A 326 13.28 5.21 10.82
N VAL A 327 13.36 6.53 10.95
CA VAL A 327 14.62 7.29 10.81
C VAL A 327 15.00 7.92 12.15
N ASN A 328 16.24 7.66 12.58
CA ASN A 328 16.86 8.21 13.80
C ASN A 328 16.01 8.02 15.09
N ILE A 329 15.46 6.82 15.31
CA ILE A 329 14.80 6.46 16.57
C ILE A 329 15.81 5.95 17.63
N ASP A 330 15.52 6.23 18.90
CA ASP A 330 16.26 5.64 20.02
C ASP A 330 15.95 4.14 20.14
N ASP A 331 16.82 3.36 20.82
CA ASP A 331 16.64 1.90 20.95
C ASP A 331 15.32 1.52 21.63
N ASP A 332 14.97 2.26 22.68
CA ASP A 332 13.78 2.08 23.53
C ASP A 332 12.58 2.94 23.09
N GLU A 333 12.70 3.70 22.00
CA GLU A 333 11.61 4.55 21.51
C GLU A 333 10.45 3.68 21.01
N GLU A 334 9.27 3.90 21.57
CA GLU A 334 8.03 3.28 21.12
C GLU A 334 7.62 3.87 19.76
N VAL A 335 7.42 2.99 18.78
CA VAL A 335 6.98 3.38 17.44
C VAL A 335 5.49 3.15 17.36
N THR A 336 4.75 4.20 17.06
CA THR A 336 3.31 4.18 16.78
C THR A 336 3.09 4.66 15.33
N PRO A 337 1.94 4.40 14.72
CA PRO A 337 1.61 4.89 13.39
C PRO A 337 1.72 6.41 13.29
N VAL A 338 1.42 7.16 14.37
CA VAL A 338 1.53 8.63 14.41
C VAL A 338 2.92 9.15 14.80
N SER A 339 3.93 8.28 14.93
CA SER A 339 5.29 8.71 15.25
C SER A 339 5.88 9.57 14.12
N ALA A 340 6.42 10.74 14.47
CA ALA A 340 7.04 11.66 13.51
C ALA A 340 8.27 11.08 12.80
N LYS A 341 8.91 10.08 13.40
CA LYS A 341 10.09 9.39 12.85
C LYS A 341 9.73 8.18 11.96
N LEU A 342 8.45 7.83 11.83
CA LEU A 342 7.97 6.74 10.98
C LEU A 342 7.88 7.19 9.51
N GLY A 343 8.77 6.67 8.67
CA GLY A 343 8.83 6.97 7.25
C GLY A 343 7.81 6.20 6.39
N GLY A 344 7.46 4.98 6.82
CA GLY A 344 6.47 4.14 6.13
C GLY A 344 6.57 2.68 6.57
N CYS A 345 5.78 1.82 5.93
CA CYS A 345 5.67 0.41 6.28
C CYS A 345 5.77 -0.47 5.02
N PHE A 346 6.36 -1.65 5.17
CA PHE A 346 6.16 -2.74 4.22
C PHE A 346 4.99 -3.59 4.72
N VAL A 347 4.10 -3.99 3.82
CA VAL A 347 3.00 -4.92 4.11
C VAL A 347 2.86 -5.91 2.97
N ASN A 348 2.83 -7.20 3.31
CA ASN A 348 2.36 -8.28 2.43
C ASN A 348 1.02 -8.80 2.94
N VAL A 349 0.01 -8.85 2.07
CA VAL A 349 -1.22 -9.60 2.33
C VAL A 349 -1.03 -11.02 1.77
N PRO A 350 -1.45 -12.08 2.50
CA PRO A 350 -1.40 -13.44 2.02
C PRO A 350 -2.00 -13.64 0.62
N HIS A 351 -1.29 -14.41 -0.21
CA HIS A 351 -1.78 -14.89 -1.50
C HIS A 351 -0.99 -16.11 -1.98
N GLY A 352 -1.66 -16.98 -2.74
CA GLY A 352 -1.09 -18.21 -3.30
C GLY A 352 -0.33 -17.97 -4.61
N HIS A 353 0.53 -18.92 -4.97
CA HIS A 353 1.27 -18.93 -6.24
C HIS A 353 1.46 -20.38 -6.70
N LYS A 354 1.65 -20.65 -8.00
CA LYS A 354 1.78 -22.04 -8.47
C LYS A 354 2.92 -22.78 -7.75
N GLY A 355 2.57 -23.87 -7.08
CA GLY A 355 3.51 -24.71 -6.33
C GLY A 355 3.38 -24.63 -4.80
N ASP A 356 2.60 -23.66 -4.30
CA ASP A 356 1.85 -23.52 -3.03
C ASP A 356 2.40 -24.03 -1.67
N GLU A 357 3.66 -24.45 -1.53
CA GLU A 357 4.29 -24.50 -0.21
C GLU A 357 5.65 -23.78 -0.22
N GLY A 358 5.74 -22.67 0.51
CA GLY A 358 7.02 -22.00 0.77
C GLY A 358 7.57 -21.16 -0.38
N THR A 359 6.71 -20.67 -1.28
CA THR A 359 7.14 -19.83 -2.40
C THR A 359 7.60 -18.47 -1.87
N LYS A 360 8.85 -18.14 -2.13
CA LYS A 360 9.45 -16.87 -1.70
C LYS A 360 9.65 -15.95 -2.88
N PHE A 361 9.16 -14.72 -2.74
CA PHE A 361 9.44 -13.65 -3.69
C PHE A 361 10.30 -12.58 -3.04
N LYS A 362 11.04 -11.85 -3.88
CA LYS A 362 11.75 -10.64 -3.47
C LYS A 362 10.97 -9.42 -3.91
N SER A 363 10.76 -8.51 -2.97
CA SER A 363 10.15 -7.21 -3.19
C SER A 363 11.08 -6.08 -2.75
N TRP A 364 10.65 -4.84 -3.03
CA TRP A 364 11.36 -3.62 -2.66
C TRP A 364 10.39 -2.60 -2.10
N LEU A 365 10.75 -2.00 -0.96
CA LEU A 365 10.02 -0.88 -0.39
C LEU A 365 10.74 0.43 -0.75
N ARG A 366 9.99 1.43 -1.21
CA ARG A 366 10.51 2.76 -1.53
C ARG A 366 9.73 3.83 -0.76
N LEU A 367 10.45 4.66 -0.01
CA LEU A 367 9.87 5.71 0.83
C LEU A 367 10.49 7.06 0.48
N GLY A 368 9.66 8.05 0.11
CA GLY A 368 10.12 9.43 -0.05
C GLY A 368 10.44 10.04 1.31
N VAL A 369 11.67 10.53 1.49
CA VAL A 369 12.16 11.01 2.80
C VAL A 369 12.44 12.50 2.84
N ASN A 370 12.15 13.29 1.80
CA ASN A 370 12.40 14.74 1.81
C ASN A 370 11.73 15.44 3.01
N ASP A 371 10.42 15.22 3.16
CA ASP A 371 9.64 15.85 4.23
C ASP A 371 10.06 15.34 5.61
N LEU A 372 10.43 14.06 5.70
CA LEU A 372 10.89 13.44 6.93
C LEU A 372 12.24 14.02 7.38
N LEU A 373 13.20 14.16 6.46
CA LEU A 373 14.52 14.71 6.75
C LEU A 373 14.45 16.19 7.15
N GLU A 374 13.57 16.97 6.49
CA GLU A 374 13.31 18.36 6.86
C GLU A 374 12.66 18.46 8.25
N GLN A 375 11.65 17.64 8.52
CA GLN A 375 10.97 17.60 9.81
C GLN A 375 11.91 17.22 10.96
N LEU A 376 12.83 16.27 10.73
CA LEU A 376 13.78 15.78 11.72
C LEU A 376 15.06 16.62 11.80
N GLU A 377 15.17 17.70 11.03
CA GLU A 377 16.37 18.54 10.94
C GLU A 377 17.66 17.78 10.54
N LEU A 378 17.52 16.74 9.70
CA LEU A 378 18.60 15.85 9.27
C LEU A 378 19.17 16.19 7.89
N GLU A 379 18.69 17.27 7.24
CA GLU A 379 19.06 17.57 5.86
C GLU A 379 20.57 17.76 5.66
N GLY A 380 21.30 18.22 6.68
CA GLY A 380 22.75 18.45 6.64
C GLY A 380 23.63 17.26 7.02
N ASP A 381 23.04 16.14 7.44
CA ASP A 381 23.79 14.99 7.97
C ASP A 381 24.31 14.09 6.82
N ASP A 382 25.53 13.57 6.96
CA ASP A 382 26.19 12.72 5.95
C ASP A 382 25.61 11.30 5.84
N SER A 383 24.97 10.84 6.91
CA SER A 383 24.28 9.57 7.01
C SER A 383 23.05 9.72 7.91
N ILE A 384 22.14 8.77 7.79
CA ILE A 384 21.00 8.61 8.71
C ILE A 384 20.99 7.19 9.27
N MET A 385 20.41 7.03 10.45
CA MET A 385 20.20 5.71 11.06
C MET A 385 18.80 5.23 10.73
N VAL A 386 18.70 4.20 9.91
CA VAL A 386 17.43 3.56 9.56
C VAL A 386 17.20 2.39 10.50
N THR A 387 16.01 2.34 11.11
CA THR A 387 15.59 1.20 11.93
C THR A 387 14.41 0.50 11.28
N LEU A 388 14.57 -0.79 10.97
CA LEU A 388 13.48 -1.68 10.57
C LEU A 388 12.90 -2.29 11.84
N VAL A 389 11.60 -2.10 12.08
CA VAL A 389 10.88 -2.57 13.27
C VAL A 389 9.90 -3.68 12.84
N PRO A 390 10.22 -4.96 13.08
CA PRO A 390 9.30 -6.04 12.74
C PRO A 390 8.01 -5.94 13.55
N ARG A 391 6.88 -6.15 12.90
CA ARG A 391 5.55 -6.13 13.53
C ARG A 391 4.86 -7.48 13.45
N PHE A 392 4.87 -8.09 12.27
CA PHE A 392 4.28 -9.39 12.04
C PHE A 392 5.03 -10.12 10.93
N GLY A 393 5.15 -11.44 11.05
CA GLY A 393 5.90 -12.26 10.09
C GLY A 393 7.41 -11.99 10.14
N GLY A 394 8.15 -12.58 9.21
CA GLY A 394 9.60 -12.40 9.07
C GLY A 394 10.00 -12.23 7.61
N ALA A 395 11.13 -11.56 7.38
CA ALA A 395 11.69 -11.38 6.05
C ALA A 395 13.22 -11.44 6.09
N ASN A 396 13.86 -11.80 4.97
CA ASN A 396 15.27 -11.53 4.77
C ASN A 396 15.43 -10.24 3.95
N ILE A 397 16.39 -9.40 4.33
CA ILE A 397 16.64 -8.11 3.70
C ILE A 397 18.01 -8.19 3.02
N ASP A 398 18.11 -7.79 1.75
CA ASP A 398 19.38 -7.76 1.00
C ASP A 398 20.14 -6.45 1.19
N GLY A 399 19.47 -5.37 1.59
CA GLY A 399 20.13 -4.08 1.79
C GLY A 399 19.18 -2.94 2.15
N VAL A 400 19.77 -1.81 2.55
CA VAL A 400 19.07 -0.54 2.71
C VAL A 400 19.92 0.56 2.11
N SER A 401 19.36 1.36 1.20
CA SER A 401 20.09 2.39 0.45
C SER A 401 19.26 3.65 0.23
N ILE A 402 19.89 4.68 -0.32
CA ILE A 402 19.22 5.91 -0.76
C ILE A 402 19.48 6.12 -2.25
N GLU A 403 18.40 6.39 -2.98
CA GLU A 403 18.42 6.82 -4.38
C GLU A 403 17.69 8.16 -4.56
N PHE A 404 17.79 8.73 -5.76
CA PHE A 404 17.10 9.97 -6.12
C PHE A 404 16.19 9.71 -7.31
N ARG A 405 14.95 10.18 -7.23
CA ARG A 405 13.90 9.90 -8.23
C ARG A 405 13.21 11.19 -8.66
N SER A 406 13.25 11.46 -9.96
CA SER A 406 12.36 12.43 -10.60
C SER A 406 11.04 11.78 -11.00
N ASN A 407 10.08 12.61 -11.45
CA ASN A 407 8.91 12.15 -12.20
C ASN A 407 9.30 11.55 -13.56
#